data_AF-A0A2A5DNH1-F1
#
_entry.id   AF-A0A2A5DNH1-F1
#
_cell.length_a   1.000
_cell.length_b   1.000
_cell.length_c   1.000
_cell.angle_alpha   90.00
_cell.angle_beta   90.00
_cell.angle_gamma   90.00
#
_symmetry.space_group_name_H-M   'P 1'
#
loop_
_entity.id
_entity.type
_entity.pdbx_description
1 polymer ?
#
loop_
_entity_poly.entity_id
_entity_poly.type
_entity_poly.pdbx_seq_one_letter_code
_entity_poly.pdbx_strand_id
1 'polypeptide(L)'
;MTFSTKTNYTEDEFQNAVRFANQSDNGPDNLNRAKMIGLKGKDITVSPGAIIRLRDLGSIGDYSHIGLYTYINGNVIIGSRVLIGPHCSITSGNHKFCTKTKSFQGGHVDSPVLIKDGAWLSAGVIVTSGVTVGRGCLLCANATVTKDTDDFSLMAGSPAKKIGEINPETGEYIWYGRNK
;
A
#
# COMPACT_ATOMS: atom_id res chain seq x y z
N MET A 1 16.35 35.16 -23.29
CA MET A 1 15.51 35.33 -22.09
C MET A 1 16.27 34.77 -20.91
N THR A 2 16.45 35.54 -19.84
CA THR A 2 17.00 35.03 -18.57
C THR A 2 15.88 34.28 -17.85
N PHE A 3 16.09 32.99 -17.57
CA PHE A 3 15.20 32.23 -16.71
C PHE A 3 15.21 32.83 -15.30
N SER A 4 14.03 33.10 -14.75
CA SER A 4 13.87 33.65 -13.40
C SER A 4 12.57 33.14 -12.83
N THR A 5 12.63 32.56 -11.63
CA THR A 5 11.45 32.20 -10.84
C THR A 5 11.29 33.21 -9.70
N LYS A 6 10.06 33.38 -9.19
CA LYS A 6 9.80 34.22 -8.01
C LYS A 6 10.55 33.74 -6.75
N THR A 7 11.03 32.50 -6.75
CA THR A 7 11.70 31.82 -5.64
C THR A 7 13.21 31.74 -5.81
N ASN A 8 13.79 32.42 -6.81
CA ASN A 8 15.24 32.43 -7.10
C ASN A 8 15.86 31.06 -7.38
N TYR A 9 15.08 30.07 -7.84
CA TYR A 9 15.64 28.83 -8.36
C TYR A 9 16.42 29.11 -9.64
N THR A 10 17.58 28.45 -9.75
CA THR A 10 18.25 28.24 -11.03
C THR A 10 17.34 27.41 -11.97
N GLU A 11 17.59 27.49 -13.28
CA GLU A 11 16.88 26.66 -14.25
C GLU A 11 17.00 25.18 -13.90
N ASP A 12 18.20 24.72 -13.56
CA ASP A 12 18.45 23.32 -13.23
C ASP A 12 17.67 22.86 -11.99
N GLU A 13 17.64 23.67 -10.92
CA GLU A 13 16.84 23.38 -9.72
C GLU A 13 15.35 23.27 -10.05
N PHE A 14 14.82 24.21 -10.86
CA PHE A 14 13.42 24.19 -11.26
C PHE A 14 13.10 22.97 -12.11
N GLN A 15 13.93 22.66 -13.12
CA GLN A 15 13.73 21.49 -13.97
C GLN A 15 13.83 20.18 -13.19
N ASN A 16 14.75 20.09 -12.23
CA ASN A 16 14.83 18.93 -11.32
C ASN A 16 13.56 18.79 -10.48
N ALA A 17 13.05 19.88 -9.91
CA ALA A 17 11.81 19.87 -9.14
C ALA A 17 10.59 19.47 -10.01
N VAL A 18 10.50 19.99 -11.23
CA VAL A 18 9.44 19.65 -12.18
C VAL A 18 9.50 18.18 -12.60
N ARG A 19 10.70 17.66 -12.90
CA ARG A 19 10.90 16.23 -13.19
C ARG A 19 10.49 15.37 -12.01
N PHE A 20 10.91 15.72 -10.81
CA PHE A 20 10.51 15.00 -9.61
C PHE A 20 8.99 15.00 -9.43
N ALA A 21 8.34 16.18 -9.53
CA ALA A 21 6.91 16.31 -9.30
C ALA A 21 6.04 15.64 -10.37
N ASN A 22 6.43 15.71 -11.64
CA ASN A 22 5.55 15.36 -12.77
C ASN A 22 5.98 14.16 -13.58
N GLN A 23 7.24 13.71 -13.44
CA GLN A 23 7.82 12.69 -14.32
C GLN A 23 8.47 11.53 -13.55
N SER A 24 8.62 11.62 -12.22
CA SER A 24 9.33 10.60 -11.44
C SER A 24 8.51 9.35 -11.08
N ASP A 25 7.24 9.29 -11.50
CA ASP A 25 6.45 8.06 -11.48
C ASP A 25 6.61 7.33 -12.81
N ASN A 26 7.73 6.62 -12.95
CA ASN A 26 8.07 5.83 -14.12
C ASN A 26 8.80 4.55 -13.71
N GLY A 27 8.87 3.55 -14.60
CA GLY A 27 9.45 2.25 -14.30
C GLY A 27 10.87 2.31 -13.72
N PRO A 28 11.85 2.90 -14.45
CA PRO A 28 13.23 3.03 -13.96
C PRO A 28 13.34 3.72 -12.59
N ASP A 29 12.68 4.86 -12.39
CA ASP A 29 12.74 5.60 -11.13
C ASP A 29 12.05 4.86 -9.99
N ASN A 30 10.94 4.17 -10.27
CA ASN A 30 10.24 3.37 -9.26
C ASN A 30 11.06 2.16 -8.80
N LEU A 31 11.80 1.52 -9.72
CA LEU A 31 12.77 0.47 -9.40
C LEU A 31 13.94 1.02 -8.56
N ASN A 32 14.49 2.17 -8.96
CA ASN A 32 15.59 2.81 -8.25
C ASN A 32 15.16 3.23 -6.84
N ARG A 33 13.95 3.79 -6.69
CA ARG A 33 13.38 4.16 -5.39
C ARG A 33 13.28 2.97 -4.45
N ALA A 34 12.79 1.83 -4.93
CA ALA A 34 12.74 0.59 -4.14
C ALA A 34 14.12 0.15 -3.63
N LYS A 35 15.15 0.20 -4.49
CA LYS A 35 16.54 -0.13 -4.13
C LYS A 35 17.11 0.87 -3.12
N MET A 36 16.88 2.16 -3.32
CA MET A 36 17.38 3.24 -2.46
C MET A 36 16.89 3.11 -1.02
N ILE A 37 15.64 2.68 -0.81
CA ILE A 37 15.08 2.45 0.52
C ILE A 37 15.40 1.06 1.09
N GLY A 38 16.24 0.27 0.42
CA GLY A 38 16.80 -0.97 0.94
C GLY A 38 15.96 -2.23 0.71
N LEU A 39 14.91 -2.19 -0.11
CA LEU A 39 14.12 -3.38 -0.43
C LEU A 39 14.96 -4.40 -1.22
N LYS A 40 14.80 -5.69 -0.90
CA LYS A 40 15.67 -6.76 -1.39
C LYS A 40 15.05 -7.65 -2.47
N GLY A 41 13.73 -7.64 -2.61
CA GLY A 41 13.05 -8.45 -3.61
C GLY A 41 13.31 -7.98 -5.04
N LYS A 42 13.12 -8.90 -5.98
CA LYS A 42 13.32 -8.68 -7.41
C LYS A 42 12.19 -7.82 -7.98
N ASP A 43 12.54 -6.86 -8.83
CA ASP A 43 11.58 -6.02 -9.59
C ASP A 43 10.47 -5.38 -8.74
N ILE A 44 10.80 -5.01 -7.50
CA ILE A 44 9.91 -4.20 -6.67
C ILE A 44 9.93 -2.77 -7.19
N THR A 45 8.74 -2.18 -7.35
CA THR A 45 8.59 -0.78 -7.76
C THR A 45 7.88 0.00 -6.67
N VAL A 46 8.37 1.20 -6.39
CA VAL A 46 7.80 2.11 -5.40
C VAL A 46 7.58 3.45 -6.06
N SER A 47 6.34 3.93 -6.15
CA SER A 47 6.01 5.24 -6.73
C SER A 47 6.37 6.41 -5.82
N PRO A 48 6.45 7.64 -6.36
CA PRO A 48 6.72 8.84 -5.57
C PRO A 48 5.80 9.02 -4.35
N GLY A 49 6.36 9.55 -3.27
CA GLY A 49 5.61 9.88 -2.06
C GLY A 49 5.19 8.68 -1.18
N ALA A 50 5.41 7.44 -1.62
CA ALA A 50 5.19 6.27 -0.77
C ALA A 50 6.17 6.28 0.42
N ILE A 51 5.65 6.01 1.62
CA ILE A 51 6.42 5.95 2.87
C ILE A 51 6.34 4.52 3.40
N ILE A 52 7.49 3.85 3.43
CA ILE A 52 7.62 2.44 3.83
C ILE A 52 8.55 2.35 5.03
N ARG A 53 8.02 1.89 6.17
CA ARG A 53 8.72 1.77 7.46
C ARG A 53 8.53 0.36 8.02
N LEU A 54 9.19 -0.60 7.41
CA LEU A 54 9.16 -1.99 7.84
C LEU A 54 10.04 -2.18 9.09
N ARG A 55 9.59 -3.05 10.00
CA ARG A 55 10.38 -3.54 11.15
C ARG A 55 10.98 -4.91 10.85
N ASP A 56 11.63 -5.54 11.82
CA ASP A 56 12.43 -6.76 11.65
C ASP A 56 11.70 -7.92 10.95
N LEU A 57 10.37 -8.07 11.15
CA LEU A 57 9.58 -9.11 10.50
C LEU A 57 8.97 -8.67 9.15
N GLY A 58 9.07 -7.40 8.80
CA GLY A 58 8.44 -6.83 7.61
C GLY A 58 9.23 -7.11 6.34
N SER A 59 8.52 -7.39 5.25
CA SER A 59 9.13 -7.68 3.94
C SER A 59 8.17 -7.36 2.80
N ILE A 60 8.74 -7.20 1.61
CA ILE A 60 7.99 -7.06 0.35
C ILE A 60 8.58 -8.07 -0.63
N GLY A 61 7.73 -8.94 -1.16
CA GLY A 61 8.09 -9.98 -2.11
C GLY A 61 8.30 -9.45 -3.53
N ASP A 62 8.77 -10.34 -4.39
CA ASP A 62 9.20 -10.02 -5.75
C ASP A 62 8.03 -9.54 -6.63
N TYR A 63 8.34 -8.69 -7.60
CA TYR A 63 7.42 -8.18 -8.62
C TYR A 63 6.20 -7.44 -8.04
N SER A 64 6.33 -6.90 -6.82
CA SER A 64 5.28 -6.13 -6.16
C SER A 64 5.41 -4.64 -6.45
N HIS A 65 4.28 -3.93 -6.47
CA HIS A 65 4.19 -2.50 -6.73
C HIS A 65 3.56 -1.76 -5.55
N ILE A 66 4.20 -0.67 -5.11
CA ILE A 66 3.69 0.23 -4.07
C ILE A 66 3.37 1.58 -4.71
N GLY A 67 2.08 1.90 -4.81
CA GLY A 67 1.59 3.10 -5.48
C GLY A 67 1.80 4.40 -4.71
N LEU A 68 1.52 5.51 -5.41
CA LEU A 68 1.74 6.88 -4.95
C LEU A 68 1.18 7.13 -3.54
N TYR A 69 1.94 7.80 -2.69
CA TYR A 69 1.50 8.24 -1.36
C TYR A 69 0.96 7.13 -0.43
N THR A 70 1.29 5.87 -0.70
CA THR A 70 0.94 4.75 0.19
C THR A 70 1.79 4.78 1.45
N TYR A 71 1.17 4.51 2.60
CA TYR A 71 1.83 4.39 3.89
C TYR A 71 1.84 2.94 4.38
N ILE A 72 3.05 2.38 4.58
CA ILE A 72 3.26 1.04 5.13
C ILE A 72 4.13 1.15 6.38
N ASN A 73 3.64 0.66 7.52
CA ASN A 73 4.35 0.83 8.79
C ASN A 73 4.23 -0.37 9.73
N GLY A 74 5.37 -0.83 10.24
CA GLY A 74 5.48 -1.89 11.24
C GLY A 74 5.84 -3.27 10.67
N ASN A 75 5.40 -4.33 11.37
CA ASN A 75 5.54 -5.71 10.93
C ASN A 75 4.48 -6.03 9.86
N VAL A 76 4.73 -5.56 8.64
CA VAL A 76 3.89 -5.81 7.47
C VAL A 76 4.64 -6.72 6.51
N ILE A 77 4.06 -7.87 6.21
CA ILE A 77 4.62 -8.87 5.29
C ILE A 77 3.80 -8.84 4.02
N ILE A 78 4.42 -8.44 2.92
CA ILE A 78 3.79 -8.39 1.60
C ILE A 78 4.42 -9.49 0.74
N GLY A 79 3.57 -10.35 0.18
CA GLY A 79 3.98 -11.42 -0.73
C GLY A 79 4.50 -10.91 -2.08
N SER A 80 4.60 -11.84 -3.03
CA SER A 80 5.05 -11.56 -4.39
C SER A 80 3.88 -11.19 -5.30
N ARG A 81 4.14 -10.38 -6.33
CA ARG A 81 3.16 -9.95 -7.34
C ARG A 81 1.96 -9.22 -6.73
N VAL A 82 2.16 -8.53 -5.61
CA VAL A 82 1.12 -7.74 -4.96
C VAL A 82 1.08 -6.35 -5.60
N LEU A 83 -0.10 -5.91 -5.99
CA LEU A 83 -0.32 -4.55 -6.48
C LEU A 83 -1.00 -3.72 -5.39
N ILE A 84 -0.36 -2.62 -4.98
CA ILE A 84 -0.93 -1.67 -4.02
C ILE A 84 -1.10 -0.33 -4.73
N GLY A 85 -2.34 0.11 -4.84
CA GLY A 85 -2.74 1.36 -5.47
C GLY A 85 -2.33 2.58 -4.66
N PRO A 86 -2.63 3.78 -5.16
CA PRO A 86 -2.25 5.01 -4.49
C PRO A 86 -3.06 5.22 -3.20
N HIS A 87 -2.49 5.98 -2.27
CA HIS A 87 -3.13 6.40 -1.02
C HIS A 87 -3.61 5.24 -0.12
N CYS A 88 -2.98 4.08 -0.19
CA CYS A 88 -3.29 2.99 0.75
C CYS A 88 -2.62 3.22 2.11
N SER A 89 -3.22 2.69 3.18
CA SER A 89 -2.63 2.71 4.53
C SER A 89 -2.66 1.31 5.13
N ILE A 90 -1.48 0.77 5.42
CA ILE A 90 -1.29 -0.59 5.93
C ILE A 90 -0.40 -0.51 7.17
N THR A 91 -0.96 -0.79 8.34
CA THR A 91 -0.25 -0.59 9.61
C THR A 91 -0.42 -1.78 10.54
N SER A 92 0.68 -2.26 11.11
CA SER A 92 0.64 -3.34 12.11
C SER A 92 0.49 -2.84 13.54
N GLY A 93 0.73 -1.55 13.78
CA GLY A 93 0.76 -0.97 15.12
C GLY A 93 -0.54 -0.29 15.51
N ASN A 94 -0.85 -0.33 16.80
CA ASN A 94 -1.95 0.39 17.42
C ASN A 94 -1.52 1.01 18.76
N HIS A 95 -2.22 2.05 19.18
CA HIS A 95 -1.98 2.69 20.46
C HIS A 95 -2.83 2.06 21.55
N LYS A 96 -2.24 1.84 22.73
CA LYS A 96 -2.97 1.36 23.91
C LYS A 96 -3.63 2.53 24.64
N PHE A 97 -4.86 2.33 25.09
CA PHE A 97 -5.55 3.28 25.94
C PHE A 97 -4.94 3.27 27.35
N CYS A 98 -4.50 4.43 27.83
CA CYS A 98 -4.02 4.65 29.18
C CYS A 98 -5.19 5.04 30.09
N THR A 99 -5.53 4.18 31.04
CA THR A 99 -6.64 4.41 31.97
C THR A 99 -6.39 5.55 32.96
N LYS A 100 -5.12 5.88 33.24
CA LYS A 100 -4.70 6.98 34.13
C LYS A 100 -4.88 8.35 33.48
N THR A 101 -4.42 8.52 32.24
CA THR A 101 -4.48 9.81 31.51
C THR A 101 -5.73 9.95 30.65
N LYS A 102 -6.54 8.90 30.51
CA LYS A 102 -7.72 8.84 29.62
C LYS A 102 -7.38 9.16 28.15
N SER A 103 -6.20 8.73 27.70
CA SER A 103 -5.68 9.01 26.36
C SER A 103 -5.03 7.76 25.75
N PHE A 104 -4.74 7.76 24.45
CA PHE A 104 -4.03 6.67 23.74
C PHE A 104 -2.50 6.71 23.91
N GLN A 105 -2.02 7.21 25.06
CA GLN A 105 -0.61 7.29 25.41
C GLN A 105 -0.15 6.10 26.27
N GLY A 106 -0.90 4.99 26.28
CA GLY A 106 -0.60 3.79 27.07
C GLY A 106 0.49 2.89 26.49
N GLY A 107 1.27 3.39 25.54
CA GLY A 107 2.24 2.63 24.74
C GLY A 107 1.62 2.04 23.47
N HIS A 108 2.30 1.05 22.89
CA HIS A 108 1.96 0.45 21.60
C HIS A 108 1.63 -1.05 21.74
N VAL A 109 0.78 -1.54 20.86
CA VAL A 109 0.58 -2.96 20.57
C VAL A 109 0.80 -3.18 19.09
N ASP A 110 1.54 -4.22 18.73
CA ASP A 110 1.76 -4.59 17.33
C ASP A 110 1.14 -5.96 17.07
N SER A 111 0.32 -6.03 16.02
CA SER A 111 -0.18 -7.27 15.44
C SER A 111 0.20 -7.28 13.97
N PRO A 112 1.04 -8.23 13.50
CA PRO A 112 1.51 -8.27 12.13
C PRO A 112 0.37 -8.26 11.12
N VAL A 113 0.61 -7.61 9.96
CA VAL A 113 -0.29 -7.67 8.81
C VAL A 113 0.36 -8.53 7.75
N LEU A 114 -0.39 -9.45 7.16
CA LEU A 114 0.05 -10.31 6.07
C LEU A 114 -0.77 -10.02 4.82
N ILE A 115 -0.12 -9.63 3.72
CA ILE A 115 -0.75 -9.54 2.40
C ILE A 115 -0.17 -10.65 1.55
N LYS A 116 -0.97 -11.67 1.23
CA LYS A 116 -0.52 -12.82 0.45
C LYS A 116 -0.31 -12.47 -1.03
N ASP A 117 0.37 -13.38 -1.72
CA ASP A 117 0.74 -13.23 -3.13
C ASP A 117 -0.43 -12.86 -4.05
N GLY A 118 -0.14 -12.05 -5.07
CA GLY A 118 -1.11 -11.72 -6.12
C GLY A 118 -2.29 -10.86 -5.69
N ALA A 119 -2.37 -10.45 -4.41
CA ALA A 119 -3.42 -9.56 -3.94
C ALA A 119 -3.33 -8.19 -4.64
N TRP A 120 -4.49 -7.58 -4.85
CA TRP A 120 -4.59 -6.21 -5.38
C TRP A 120 -5.36 -5.33 -4.41
N LEU A 121 -4.68 -4.34 -3.85
CA LEU A 121 -5.25 -3.25 -3.09
C LEU A 121 -5.46 -2.09 -4.05
N SER A 122 -6.70 -1.75 -4.35
CA SER A 122 -6.97 -0.57 -5.18
C SER A 122 -6.85 0.72 -4.36
N ALA A 123 -7.08 1.88 -5.00
CA ALA A 123 -6.81 3.18 -4.40
C ALA A 123 -7.55 3.39 -3.06
N GLY A 124 -6.85 3.97 -2.09
CA GLY A 124 -7.43 4.39 -0.81
C GLY A 124 -7.75 3.26 0.18
N VAL A 125 -7.29 2.03 -0.07
CA VAL A 125 -7.54 0.90 0.84
C VAL A 125 -6.84 1.09 2.19
N ILE A 126 -7.55 0.79 3.27
CA ILE A 126 -7.02 0.75 4.63
C ILE A 126 -7.01 -0.69 5.12
N VAL A 127 -5.87 -1.18 5.61
CA VAL A 127 -5.73 -2.49 6.26
C VAL A 127 -5.30 -2.29 7.70
N THR A 128 -6.14 -2.74 8.65
CA THR A 128 -5.86 -2.58 10.08
C THR A 128 -4.89 -3.64 10.60
N SER A 129 -4.25 -3.32 11.74
CA SER A 129 -3.37 -4.20 12.49
C SER A 129 -3.97 -5.61 12.69
N GLY A 130 -3.14 -6.64 12.47
CA GLY A 130 -3.51 -8.05 12.67
C GLY A 130 -4.20 -8.74 11.50
N VAL A 131 -4.51 -8.03 10.41
CA VAL A 131 -5.26 -8.60 9.28
C VAL A 131 -4.36 -9.42 8.35
N THR A 132 -4.88 -10.56 7.90
CA THR A 132 -4.38 -11.33 6.76
C THR A 132 -5.26 -11.11 5.53
N VAL A 133 -4.69 -10.56 4.47
CA VAL A 133 -5.32 -10.45 3.15
C VAL A 133 -5.00 -11.70 2.33
N GLY A 134 -6.04 -12.39 1.87
CA GLY A 134 -5.97 -13.62 1.09
C GLY A 134 -5.22 -13.47 -0.25
N ARG A 135 -4.74 -14.61 -0.76
CA ARG A 135 -4.02 -14.71 -2.04
C ARG A 135 -4.93 -14.28 -3.18
N GLY A 136 -4.48 -13.44 -4.09
CA GLY A 136 -5.31 -13.00 -5.23
C GLY A 136 -6.58 -12.23 -4.82
N CYS A 137 -6.69 -11.80 -3.56
CA CYS A 137 -7.82 -11.01 -3.09
C CYS A 137 -7.78 -9.62 -3.73
N LEU A 138 -8.93 -9.14 -4.20
CA LEU A 138 -9.11 -7.75 -4.63
C LEU A 138 -9.80 -6.95 -3.52
N LEU A 139 -9.09 -5.98 -2.97
CA LEU A 139 -9.64 -4.96 -2.08
C LEU A 139 -10.04 -3.75 -2.93
N CYS A 140 -11.35 -3.55 -3.12
CA CYS A 140 -11.93 -2.48 -3.92
C CYS A 140 -11.67 -1.10 -3.31
N ALA A 141 -11.89 -0.04 -4.11
CA ALA A 141 -11.40 1.29 -3.76
C ALA A 141 -12.05 1.77 -2.46
N ASN A 142 -11.25 2.41 -1.61
CA ASN A 142 -11.65 2.89 -0.28
C ASN A 142 -12.21 1.80 0.66
N ALA A 143 -11.86 0.52 0.47
CA ALA A 143 -12.21 -0.52 1.42
C ALA A 143 -11.43 -0.38 2.74
N THR A 144 -12.11 -0.49 3.87
CA THR A 144 -11.49 -0.56 5.21
C THR A 144 -11.53 -1.99 5.71
N VAL A 145 -10.42 -2.70 5.58
CA VAL A 145 -10.30 -4.12 5.91
C VAL A 145 -9.91 -4.27 7.37
N THR A 146 -10.87 -4.76 8.17
CA THR A 146 -10.75 -4.91 9.62
C THR A 146 -10.70 -6.36 10.09
N LYS A 147 -10.81 -7.31 9.16
CA LYS A 147 -10.81 -8.76 9.39
C LYS A 147 -10.11 -9.44 8.23
N ASP A 148 -9.63 -10.66 8.48
CA ASP A 148 -9.03 -11.50 7.45
C ASP A 148 -9.97 -11.70 6.26
N THR A 149 -9.37 -11.86 5.09
CA THR A 149 -10.08 -12.09 3.83
C THR A 149 -9.76 -13.47 3.26
N ASP A 150 -10.74 -14.08 2.62
CA ASP A 150 -10.52 -15.34 1.90
C ASP A 150 -9.64 -15.10 0.67
N ASP A 151 -8.91 -16.14 0.26
CA ASP A 151 -8.21 -16.14 -1.02
C ASP A 151 -9.21 -15.90 -2.17
N PHE A 152 -8.78 -15.14 -3.18
CA PHE A 152 -9.55 -14.78 -4.38
C PHE A 152 -10.87 -14.03 -4.11
N SER A 153 -11.07 -13.48 -2.92
CA SER A 153 -12.27 -12.70 -2.60
C SER A 153 -12.26 -11.29 -3.19
N LEU A 154 -13.45 -10.75 -3.47
CA LEU A 154 -13.68 -9.35 -3.79
C LEU A 154 -14.23 -8.66 -2.54
N MET A 155 -13.53 -7.67 -1.99
CA MET A 155 -13.88 -7.01 -0.74
C MET A 155 -14.12 -5.51 -0.95
N ALA A 156 -15.22 -4.95 -0.46
CA ALA A 156 -15.50 -3.52 -0.55
C ALA A 156 -16.23 -2.97 0.67
N GLY A 157 -16.15 -1.64 0.86
CA GLY A 157 -16.86 -0.91 1.90
C GLY A 157 -16.06 -0.68 3.19
N SER A 158 -16.69 -0.03 4.17
CA SER A 158 -16.09 0.28 5.47
C SER A 158 -17.10 -0.02 6.60
N PRO A 159 -16.92 -1.10 7.37
CA PRO A 159 -15.90 -2.14 7.19
C PRO A 159 -16.12 -2.94 5.90
N ALA A 160 -15.04 -3.46 5.33
CA ALA A 160 -15.07 -4.22 4.09
C ALA A 160 -15.84 -5.52 4.26
N LYS A 161 -16.66 -5.87 3.26
CA LYS A 161 -17.41 -7.12 3.18
C LYS A 161 -17.13 -7.83 1.86
N LYS A 162 -17.21 -9.16 1.86
CA LYS A 162 -17.13 -9.96 0.64
C LYS A 162 -18.34 -9.64 -0.25
N ILE A 163 -18.07 -9.17 -1.46
CA ILE A 163 -19.08 -8.82 -2.48
C ILE A 163 -18.95 -9.68 -3.74
N GLY A 164 -18.07 -10.68 -3.71
CA GLY A 164 -17.84 -11.61 -4.80
C GLY A 164 -16.52 -12.34 -4.64
N GLU A 165 -16.10 -13.00 -5.71
CA GLU A 165 -14.83 -13.70 -5.81
C GLU A 165 -14.31 -13.73 -7.25
N ILE A 166 -13.05 -14.10 -7.41
CA ILE A 166 -12.37 -14.30 -8.69
C ILE A 166 -12.19 -15.80 -8.85
N ASN A 167 -12.60 -16.36 -9.99
CA ASN A 167 -12.26 -17.73 -10.31
C ASN A 167 -10.76 -17.79 -10.66
N PRO A 168 -9.93 -18.52 -9.88
CA PRO A 168 -8.48 -18.53 -10.09
C PRO A 168 -8.04 -19.26 -11.37
N GLU A 169 -8.89 -20.13 -11.92
CA GLU A 169 -8.60 -20.88 -13.15
C GLU A 169 -8.95 -20.09 -14.41
N THR A 170 -10.00 -19.27 -14.37
CA THR A 170 -10.50 -18.54 -15.55
C THR A 170 -10.24 -17.04 -15.50
N GLY A 171 -9.94 -16.47 -14.32
CA GLY A 171 -9.85 -15.02 -14.10
C GLY A 171 -11.20 -14.30 -14.09
N GLU A 172 -12.31 -15.03 -14.15
CA GLU A 172 -13.65 -14.45 -14.17
C GLU A 172 -14.03 -13.85 -12.80
N TYR A 173 -14.66 -12.67 -12.82
CA TYR A 173 -15.19 -12.01 -11.63
C TYR A 173 -16.63 -12.43 -11.39
N ILE A 174 -16.88 -13.05 -10.24
CA ILE A 174 -18.19 -13.53 -9.80
C ILE A 174 -18.70 -12.57 -8.73
N TRP A 175 -19.63 -11.68 -9.09
CA TRP A 175 -20.19 -10.70 -8.17
C TRP A 175 -21.45 -11.24 -7.48
N TYR A 176 -21.54 -11.04 -6.17
CA TYR A 176 -22.74 -11.38 -5.41
C TYR A 176 -23.77 -10.25 -5.49
N GLY A 177 -25.04 -10.59 -5.72
CA GLY A 177 -26.14 -9.64 -5.67
C GLY A 177 -26.17 -8.57 -6.78
N ARG A 178 -25.33 -8.69 -7.82
CA ARG A 178 -25.49 -7.91 -9.05
C ARG A 178 -26.46 -8.63 -9.98
N ASN A 179 -27.70 -8.13 -10.05
CA ASN A 179 -28.54 -8.41 -11.21
C ASN A 179 -27.95 -7.62 -12.39
N LYS A 180 -27.65 -8.30 -13.50
CA LYS A 180 -27.24 -7.66 -14.75
C LYS A 180 -28.38 -6.82 -15.32
#